data_AF-A0A2A5CPI8-F1
#
_entry.id   AF-A0A2A5CPI8-F1
#
_cell.length_a   1.000
_cell.length_b   1.000
_cell.length_c   1.000
_cell.angle_alpha   90.00
_cell.angle_beta   90.00
_cell.angle_gamma   90.00
#
_symmetry.space_group_name_H-M   'P 1'
#
loop_
_entity.id
_entity.type
_entity.pdbx_description
1 polymer ?
#
loop_
_entity_poly.entity_id
_entity_poly.type
_entity_poly.pdbx_seq_one_letter_code
_entity_poly.pdbx_strand_id
1 'polypeptide(L)'
;MKPFKLAHKTLLALAISTFAGSGLAAKTIDVSKSQKDIRVMTKIIEASLESSNDNFPGKARIEGLYLASQGYLFTIQLNGLSSFGVPGLASWDRGRLELDIPELINQALTSFEHSESLSVAPEVISNSLASLYADDDLQDNLKELRKKQRDLKREDYQLRREIRKAEDENARKKLEDKLSKNRDSLKRYSKKYTDLLNSYKAERTSQRVEKSSLATNAIFSTLCDYGQSLRALKKNEKVTLMIKGGVGEDGEKATQLFIMNKSSLNNCNDSVKLRKNSIHYSL
;
A
#
# COMPACT_ATOMS: atom_id res chain seq x y z
N MET A 1 -2.07 -22.80 90.17
CA MET A 1 -1.21 -21.60 90.05
C MET A 1 0.01 -21.95 89.22
N LYS A 2 0.22 -21.17 88.15
CA LYS A 2 1.41 -21.03 87.30
C LYS A 2 1.92 -22.21 86.44
N PRO A 3 2.52 -21.89 85.25
CA PRO A 3 2.56 -22.69 84.02
C PRO A 3 4.01 -22.97 83.55
N PHE A 4 4.21 -23.26 82.24
CA PHE A 4 5.47 -23.39 81.45
C PHE A 4 6.08 -24.79 81.39
N LYS A 5 6.68 -25.29 80.29
CA LYS A 5 6.78 -25.01 78.83
C LYS A 5 7.68 -26.15 78.25
N LEU A 6 7.74 -26.26 76.92
CA LEU A 6 8.64 -27.11 76.09
C LEU A 6 8.25 -28.61 76.03
N ALA A 7 8.32 -29.31 74.90
CA ALA A 7 9.19 -29.12 73.76
C ALA A 7 8.51 -29.48 72.43
N HIS A 8 8.86 -28.67 71.43
CA HIS A 8 8.58 -28.82 70.02
C HIS A 8 9.32 -30.06 69.47
N LYS A 9 8.59 -31.03 68.91
CA LYS A 9 9.17 -32.02 67.99
C LYS A 9 8.33 -32.09 66.72
N THR A 10 9.00 -31.70 65.66
CA THR A 10 8.68 -31.78 64.24
C THR A 10 8.15 -33.15 63.80
N LEU A 11 6.97 -33.18 63.18
CA LEU A 11 6.61 -34.10 62.10
C LEU A 11 5.23 -33.76 61.54
N LEU A 12 5.16 -33.00 60.44
CA LEU A 12 4.10 -33.15 59.43
C LEU A 12 4.55 -32.45 58.15
N ALA A 13 5.07 -33.23 57.21
CA ALA A 13 5.46 -32.78 55.88
C ALA A 13 4.45 -33.31 54.84
N LEU A 14 4.08 -32.41 53.93
CA LEU A 14 3.48 -32.62 52.61
C LEU A 14 2.06 -33.23 52.55
N ALA A 15 1.08 -32.34 52.63
CA ALA A 15 -0.15 -32.48 51.85
C ALA A 15 0.18 -32.33 50.36
N ILE A 16 0.26 -33.46 49.65
CA ILE A 16 0.25 -33.51 48.19
C ILE A 16 -1.16 -33.08 47.76
N SER A 17 -1.32 -31.80 47.44
CA SER A 17 -2.50 -31.30 46.76
C SER A 17 -2.56 -31.93 45.38
N THR A 18 -3.55 -32.79 45.21
CA THR A 18 -4.02 -33.32 43.93
C THR A 18 -4.37 -32.14 43.03
N PHE A 19 -3.44 -31.77 42.14
CA PHE A 19 -3.76 -31.04 40.92
C PHE A 19 -4.63 -31.97 40.06
N ALA A 20 -5.94 -31.91 40.27
CA ALA A 20 -6.90 -32.48 39.34
C ALA A 20 -6.78 -31.69 38.04
N GLY A 21 -5.95 -32.22 37.13
CA GLY A 21 -5.88 -31.78 35.74
C GLY A 21 -7.27 -31.89 35.14
N SER A 22 -7.99 -30.77 35.10
CA SER A 22 -9.17 -30.63 34.28
C SER A 22 -8.68 -30.67 32.84
N GLY A 23 -8.70 -31.85 32.24
CA GLY A 23 -8.47 -32.01 30.81
C GLY A 23 -9.46 -31.10 30.09
N LEU A 24 -8.94 -30.01 29.51
CA LEU A 24 -9.69 -29.20 28.56
C LEU A 24 -9.98 -30.10 27.37
N ALA A 25 -11.15 -30.75 27.38
CA ALA A 25 -11.70 -31.35 26.20
C ALA A 25 -11.80 -30.24 25.15
N ALA A 26 -10.98 -30.33 24.10
CA ALA A 26 -11.06 -29.44 22.96
C ALA A 26 -12.45 -29.61 22.35
N LYS A 27 -13.35 -28.67 22.68
CA LYS A 27 -14.72 -28.67 22.18
C LYS A 27 -14.64 -28.61 20.66
N THR A 28 -15.09 -29.67 19.98
CA THR A 28 -15.20 -29.67 18.52
C THR A 28 -16.27 -28.65 18.13
N ILE A 29 -15.82 -27.50 17.64
CA ILE A 29 -16.73 -26.46 17.15
C ILE A 29 -17.16 -26.90 15.74
N ASP A 30 -18.45 -27.13 15.54
CA ASP A 30 -19.02 -27.31 14.21
C ASP A 30 -18.95 -25.98 13.44
N VAL A 31 -17.98 -25.89 12.53
CA VAL A 31 -17.69 -24.69 11.74
C VAL A 31 -18.40 -24.72 10.38
N SER A 32 -19.14 -25.78 10.05
CA SER A 32 -19.70 -26.00 8.71
C SER A 32 -20.65 -24.88 8.27
N LYS A 33 -21.51 -24.41 9.19
CA LYS A 33 -22.42 -23.29 8.95
C LYS A 33 -21.68 -21.97 8.74
N SER A 34 -20.65 -21.71 9.55
CA SER A 34 -19.79 -20.54 9.40
C SER A 34 -19.03 -20.54 8.08
N GLN A 35 -18.51 -21.70 7.66
CA GLN A 35 -17.83 -21.84 6.36
C GLN A 35 -18.78 -21.57 5.18
N LYS A 36 -20.05 -21.99 5.29
CA LYS A 36 -21.07 -21.69 4.29
C LYS A 36 -21.35 -20.19 4.21
N ASP A 37 -21.60 -19.55 5.35
CA ASP A 37 -21.86 -18.11 5.43
C ASP A 37 -20.69 -17.29 4.86
N ILE A 38 -19.46 -17.65 5.23
CA ILE A 38 -18.22 -17.06 4.70
C ILE A 38 -18.16 -17.22 3.18
N ARG A 39 -18.37 -18.43 2.65
CA ARG A 39 -18.30 -18.70 1.20
C ARG A 39 -19.33 -17.90 0.41
N VAL A 40 -20.55 -17.79 0.94
CA VAL A 40 -21.61 -16.99 0.31
C VAL A 40 -21.22 -15.52 0.31
N MET A 41 -20.81 -14.98 1.47
CA MET A 41 -20.43 -13.58 1.60
C MET A 41 -19.24 -13.22 0.70
N THR A 42 -18.20 -14.09 0.64
CA THR A 42 -17.07 -13.95 -0.27
C THR A 42 -17.53 -13.76 -1.72
N LYS A 43 -18.41 -14.64 -2.22
CA LYS A 43 -18.92 -14.55 -3.59
C LYS A 43 -19.74 -13.28 -3.85
N ILE A 44 -20.52 -12.83 -2.87
CA ILE A 44 -21.31 -11.60 -3.01
C ILE A 44 -20.37 -10.39 -3.07
N ILE A 45 -19.35 -10.32 -2.20
CA ILE A 45 -18.38 -9.21 -2.22
C ILE A 45 -17.57 -9.24 -3.52
N GLU A 46 -17.12 -10.41 -3.98
CA GLU A 46 -16.46 -10.58 -5.29
C GLU A 46 -17.35 -10.05 -6.42
N ALA A 47 -18.62 -10.49 -6.49
CA ALA A 47 -19.56 -10.04 -7.50
C ALA A 47 -19.86 -8.53 -7.42
N SER A 48 -19.93 -7.95 -6.23
CA SER A 48 -20.12 -6.50 -6.05
C SER A 48 -18.93 -5.70 -6.57
N LEU A 49 -17.72 -6.14 -6.25
CA LEU A 49 -16.48 -5.53 -6.75
C LEU A 49 -16.33 -5.68 -8.26
N GLU A 50 -16.68 -6.85 -8.82
CA GLU A 50 -16.69 -7.09 -10.27
C GLU A 50 -17.80 -6.29 -10.99
N SER A 51 -18.97 -6.10 -10.37
CA SER A 51 -20.02 -5.25 -10.95
C SER A 51 -19.65 -3.76 -10.95
N SER A 52 -18.69 -3.37 -10.11
CA SER A 52 -18.09 -2.04 -10.07
C SER A 52 -16.91 -1.88 -11.05
N ASN A 53 -16.72 -2.84 -11.98
CA ASN A 53 -15.54 -3.02 -12.85
C ASN A 53 -15.14 -1.79 -13.68
N ASP A 54 -16.02 -0.83 -13.94
CA ASP A 54 -15.63 0.41 -14.64
C ASP A 54 -14.50 1.14 -13.90
N ASN A 55 -14.38 0.93 -12.57
CA ASN A 55 -13.39 1.60 -11.74
C ASN A 55 -12.25 0.68 -11.24
N PHE A 56 -12.35 -0.64 -11.41
CA PHE A 56 -11.39 -1.60 -10.84
C PHE A 56 -11.01 -2.70 -11.84
N PRO A 57 -9.88 -2.58 -12.58
CA PRO A 57 -9.53 -3.49 -13.67
C PRO A 57 -9.02 -4.88 -13.24
N GLY A 58 -9.18 -5.26 -11.97
CA GLY A 58 -8.59 -6.47 -11.41
C GLY A 58 -9.58 -7.34 -10.66
N LYS A 59 -9.28 -8.63 -10.51
CA LYS A 59 -10.09 -9.53 -9.67
C LYS A 59 -9.68 -9.36 -8.21
N ALA A 60 -10.59 -8.88 -7.38
CA ALA A 60 -10.39 -8.86 -5.94
C ALA A 60 -10.27 -10.31 -5.43
N ARG A 61 -9.22 -10.61 -4.67
CA ARG A 61 -9.08 -11.91 -4.02
C ARG A 61 -9.55 -11.79 -2.59
N ILE A 62 -10.56 -12.58 -2.22
CA ILE A 62 -11.18 -12.51 -0.90
C ILE A 62 -11.00 -13.84 -0.18
N GLU A 63 -10.40 -13.79 1.00
CA GLU A 63 -10.21 -14.94 1.88
C GLU A 63 -10.98 -14.72 3.17
N GLY A 64 -11.85 -15.66 3.53
CA GLY A 64 -12.65 -15.58 4.74
C GLY A 64 -12.28 -16.67 5.74
N LEU A 65 -12.15 -16.28 7.01
CA LEU A 65 -11.81 -17.16 8.13
C LEU A 65 -12.80 -16.95 9.27
N TYR A 66 -13.14 -18.03 9.98
CA TYR A 66 -13.82 -17.94 11.27
C TYR A 66 -12.82 -18.12 12.41
N LEU A 67 -12.77 -17.15 13.30
CA LEU A 67 -12.00 -17.16 14.53
C LEU A 67 -12.95 -17.42 15.70
N ALA A 68 -12.76 -18.53 16.41
CA ALA A 68 -13.62 -18.91 17.53
C ALA A 68 -13.69 -17.77 18.57
N SER A 69 -14.91 -17.41 18.97
CA SER A 69 -15.21 -16.33 19.92
C SER A 69 -14.85 -14.91 19.48
N GLN A 70 -14.21 -14.73 18.32
CA GLN A 70 -13.87 -13.43 17.77
C GLN A 70 -14.79 -13.07 16.59
N GLY A 71 -15.12 -14.04 15.74
CA GLY A 71 -16.06 -13.90 14.63
C GLY A 71 -15.43 -14.11 13.25
N TYR A 72 -15.87 -13.36 12.24
CA TYR A 72 -15.39 -13.50 10.87
C TYR A 72 -14.27 -12.51 10.54
N LEU A 73 -13.24 -12.99 9.85
CA LEU A 73 -12.19 -12.17 9.26
C LEU A 73 -12.24 -12.34 7.75
N PHE A 74 -12.48 -11.26 7.02
CA PHE A 74 -12.37 -11.20 5.57
C PHE A 74 -11.11 -10.43 5.19
N THR A 75 -10.19 -11.09 4.50
CA THR A 75 -9.03 -10.45 3.89
C THR A 75 -9.34 -10.20 2.43
N ILE A 76 -9.36 -8.93 2.04
CA ILE A 76 -9.67 -8.48 0.68
C ILE A 76 -8.38 -7.93 0.09
N GLN A 77 -7.86 -8.58 -0.95
CA GLN A 77 -6.70 -8.10 -1.69
C GLN A 77 -7.19 -7.40 -2.96
N LEU A 78 -6.98 -6.10 -3.02
CA LEU A 78 -7.29 -5.28 -4.18
C LEU A 78 -6.15 -5.41 -5.21
N ASN A 79 -6.06 -6.57 -5.86
CA ASN A 79 -5.10 -6.82 -6.93
C ASN A 79 -5.50 -6.01 -8.16
N GLY A 80 -4.86 -4.86 -8.38
CA GLY A 80 -5.16 -3.95 -9.49
C GLY A 80 -4.72 -2.51 -9.24
N LEU A 81 -4.48 -2.15 -7.98
CA LEU A 81 -3.99 -0.81 -7.61
C LEU A 81 -2.45 -0.71 -7.60
N SER A 82 -1.74 -1.85 -7.60
CA SER A 82 -0.30 -1.89 -7.31
C SER A 82 0.58 -2.79 -8.20
N SER A 83 0.08 -3.48 -9.24
CA SER A 83 0.92 -4.45 -9.98
C SER A 83 1.25 -4.02 -11.40
N PHE A 84 2.42 -3.38 -11.55
CA PHE A 84 3.21 -3.52 -12.76
C PHE A 84 4.15 -4.71 -12.57
N GLY A 85 3.89 -5.79 -13.30
CA GLY A 85 4.86 -6.87 -13.47
C GLY A 85 5.93 -6.40 -14.45
N VAL A 86 7.20 -6.42 -14.04
CA VAL A 86 8.34 -6.21 -14.94
C VAL A 86 8.49 -7.47 -15.79
N PRO A 87 8.37 -7.43 -17.13
CA PRO A 87 8.64 -8.61 -17.95
C PRO A 87 10.11 -9.01 -17.77
N GLY A 88 10.37 -10.20 -17.21
CA GLY A 88 11.73 -10.74 -17.01
C GLY A 88 12.21 -10.85 -15.57
N LEU A 89 11.47 -10.36 -14.58
CA LEU A 89 11.71 -10.67 -13.16
C LEU A 89 10.62 -11.63 -12.67
N ALA A 90 11.03 -12.83 -12.27
CA ALA A 90 10.15 -13.94 -11.92
C ALA A 90 9.09 -13.55 -10.87
N SER A 91 7.84 -13.87 -11.19
CA SER A 91 6.74 -14.00 -10.24
C SER A 91 7.07 -15.06 -9.19
N TRP A 92 7.68 -14.67 -8.07
CA TRP A 92 7.82 -15.54 -6.90
C TRP A 92 6.49 -15.63 -6.14
N ASP A 93 5.98 -16.86 -6.11
CA ASP A 93 4.66 -17.28 -5.62
C ASP A 93 4.57 -17.36 -4.08
N ARG A 94 5.55 -16.83 -3.34
CA ARG A 94 5.51 -16.74 -1.87
C ARG A 94 6.27 -15.52 -1.38
N GLY A 95 5.53 -14.51 -0.90
CA GLY A 95 6.11 -13.28 -0.38
C GLY A 95 6.52 -12.33 -1.50
N ARG A 96 5.55 -11.58 -2.02
CA ARG A 96 5.84 -10.51 -2.97
C ARG A 96 6.57 -9.39 -2.21
N LEU A 97 7.79 -9.08 -2.64
CA LEU A 97 8.36 -7.77 -2.38
C LEU A 97 7.47 -6.76 -3.13
N GLU A 98 6.55 -6.13 -2.40
CA GLU A 98 5.88 -4.92 -2.88
C GLU A 98 6.93 -3.82 -2.92
N LEU A 99 7.70 -3.74 -4.01
CA LEU A 99 8.53 -2.58 -4.25
C LEU A 99 7.59 -1.43 -4.63
N ASP A 100 7.29 -0.57 -3.67
CA ASP A 100 6.66 0.71 -3.98
C ASP A 100 7.70 1.61 -4.64
N ILE A 101 7.80 1.43 -5.95
CA ILE A 101 8.73 2.17 -6.80
C ILE A 101 8.64 3.68 -6.52
N PRO A 102 7.46 4.32 -6.33
CA PRO A 102 7.35 5.73 -5.94
C PRO A 102 8.06 6.12 -4.64
N GLU A 103 8.09 5.25 -3.64
CA GLU A 103 8.76 5.49 -2.36
C GLU A 103 10.28 5.30 -2.47
N LEU A 104 10.71 4.26 -3.20
CA LEU A 104 12.11 4.06 -3.59
C LEU A 104 12.64 5.26 -4.40
N ILE A 105 11.78 5.85 -5.23
CA ILE A 105 12.05 7.09 -5.99
C ILE A 105 12.13 8.30 -5.05
N ASN A 106 11.24 8.47 -4.07
CA ASN A 106 11.34 9.58 -3.11
C ASN A 106 12.64 9.46 -2.31
N GLN A 107 13.02 8.26 -1.87
CA GLN A 107 14.28 8.03 -1.17
C GLN A 107 15.50 8.33 -2.06
N ALA A 108 15.45 7.96 -3.35
CA ALA A 108 16.49 8.28 -4.33
C ALA A 108 16.55 9.79 -4.67
N LEU A 109 15.41 10.47 -4.80
CA LEU A 109 15.31 11.91 -5.11
C LEU A 109 15.65 12.80 -3.89
N THR A 110 15.22 12.44 -2.69
CA THR A 110 15.58 13.16 -1.45
C THR A 110 17.06 12.99 -1.11
N SER A 111 17.64 11.81 -1.40
CA SER A 111 19.09 11.61 -1.33
C SER A 111 19.87 12.45 -2.36
N PHE A 112 19.21 12.89 -3.43
CA PHE A 112 19.80 13.74 -4.48
C PHE A 112 19.80 15.23 -4.09
N GLU A 113 18.78 15.72 -3.37
CA GLU A 113 18.76 17.10 -2.83
C GLU A 113 19.84 17.34 -1.75
N HIS A 114 20.24 16.30 -1.02
CA HIS A 114 21.22 16.42 0.07
C HIS A 114 22.69 16.14 -0.32
N SER A 115 22.96 15.68 -1.55
CA SER A 115 24.34 15.42 -2.00
C SER A 115 24.75 16.43 -3.07
N GLU A 116 25.42 17.50 -2.66
CA GLU A 116 26.02 18.50 -3.56
C GLU A 116 27.19 17.92 -4.40
N SER A 117 27.57 16.66 -4.17
CA SER A 117 28.78 16.04 -4.71
C SER A 117 28.60 14.59 -5.22
N LEU A 118 27.54 14.30 -5.97
CA LEU A 118 27.52 13.06 -6.75
C LEU A 118 27.02 13.29 -8.18
N SER A 119 27.95 13.21 -9.12
CA SER A 119 27.77 13.23 -10.58
C SER A 119 27.10 11.95 -11.10
N VAL A 120 26.10 11.42 -10.39
CA VAL A 120 25.21 10.39 -10.94
C VAL A 120 24.14 11.13 -11.72
N ALA A 121 24.26 11.08 -13.04
CA ALA A 121 23.35 11.78 -13.93
C ALA A 121 21.90 11.35 -13.65
N PRO A 122 20.93 12.30 -13.72
CA PRO A 122 19.49 11.97 -13.70
C PRO A 122 19.08 10.90 -14.74
N GLU A 123 19.97 10.58 -15.68
CA GLU A 123 19.85 9.47 -16.63
C GLU A 123 19.60 8.09 -15.99
N VAL A 124 20.31 7.69 -14.93
CA VAL A 124 20.23 6.32 -14.41
C VAL A 124 18.87 6.04 -13.75
N ILE A 125 18.36 7.00 -12.98
CA ILE A 125 17.06 6.91 -12.33
C ILE A 125 15.93 7.03 -13.39
N SER A 126 16.10 7.91 -14.38
CA SER A 126 15.10 8.14 -15.42
C SER A 126 14.89 6.96 -16.39
N ASN A 127 15.94 6.19 -16.68
CA ASN A 127 15.87 5.07 -17.63
C ASN A 127 15.05 3.91 -17.08
N SER A 128 15.10 3.67 -15.77
CA SER A 128 14.24 2.69 -15.09
C SER A 128 12.79 3.17 -15.01
N LEU A 129 12.59 4.47 -14.79
CA LEU A 129 11.29 5.11 -14.60
C LEU A 129 10.36 5.07 -15.83
N ALA A 130 10.84 5.43 -17.02
CA ALA A 130 9.95 5.52 -18.18
C ALA A 130 9.39 4.17 -18.63
N SER A 131 10.14 3.08 -18.45
CA SER A 131 9.66 1.73 -18.77
C SER A 131 8.61 1.20 -17.78
N LEU A 132 8.36 1.90 -16.67
CA LEU A 132 7.45 1.46 -15.61
C LEU A 132 6.04 2.06 -15.71
N TYR A 133 5.81 3.03 -16.60
CA TYR A 133 4.50 3.63 -16.83
C TYR A 133 3.90 3.10 -18.14
N ALA A 134 2.71 2.50 -18.14
CA ALA A 134 1.99 2.08 -19.35
C ALA A 134 1.20 3.20 -20.05
N ASP A 135 1.65 4.44 -19.86
CA ASP A 135 1.00 5.61 -20.43
C ASP A 135 1.87 6.09 -21.59
N ASP A 136 1.45 5.79 -22.81
CA ASP A 136 2.23 6.01 -24.03
C ASP A 136 2.55 7.51 -24.21
N ASP A 137 1.60 8.38 -23.88
CA ASP A 137 1.76 9.83 -23.96
C ASP A 137 2.82 10.33 -22.96
N LEU A 138 2.80 9.81 -21.72
CA LEU A 138 3.83 10.13 -20.73
C LEU A 138 5.21 9.66 -21.22
N GLN A 139 5.30 8.44 -21.74
CA GLN A 139 6.57 7.89 -22.22
C GLN A 139 7.16 8.75 -23.33
N ASP A 140 6.35 9.17 -24.31
CA ASP A 140 6.78 9.97 -25.43
C ASP A 140 7.23 11.37 -24.99
N ASN A 141 6.47 12.02 -24.11
CA ASN A 141 6.84 13.31 -23.53
C ASN A 141 8.17 13.23 -22.75
N LEU A 142 8.35 12.21 -21.91
CA LEU A 142 9.59 12.00 -21.17
C LEU A 142 10.77 11.72 -22.12
N LYS A 143 10.55 10.92 -23.17
CA LYS A 143 11.56 10.60 -24.18
C LYS A 143 12.00 11.85 -24.94
N GLU A 144 11.06 12.72 -25.32
CA GLU A 144 11.36 13.98 -25.99
C GLU A 144 12.17 14.94 -25.09
N LEU A 145 11.75 15.10 -23.83
CA LEU A 145 12.48 15.91 -22.85
C LEU A 145 13.91 15.40 -22.64
N ARG A 146 14.10 14.07 -22.56
CA ARG A 146 15.43 13.46 -22.47
C ARG A 146 16.27 13.72 -23.72
N LYS A 147 15.68 13.59 -24.91
CA LYS A 147 16.39 13.88 -26.18
C LYS A 147 16.90 15.32 -26.17
N LYS A 148 16.04 16.28 -25.84
CA LYS A 148 16.40 17.71 -25.72
C LYS A 148 17.51 17.96 -24.70
N GLN A 149 17.47 17.31 -23.53
CA GLN A 149 18.54 17.41 -22.54
C GLN A 149 19.87 16.84 -23.04
N ARG A 150 19.86 15.70 -23.73
CA ARG A 150 21.08 15.09 -24.30
C ARG A 150 21.69 15.96 -25.38
N ASP A 151 20.86 16.52 -26.26
CA ASP A 151 21.34 17.39 -27.33
C ASP A 151 21.96 18.68 -26.78
N LEU A 152 21.31 19.31 -25.79
CA LEU A 152 21.87 20.48 -25.10
C LEU A 152 23.17 20.16 -24.35
N LYS A 153 23.30 18.98 -23.72
CA LYS A 153 24.55 18.55 -23.08
C LYS A 153 25.67 18.37 -24.10
N ARG A 154 25.39 17.76 -25.26
CA ARG A 154 26.37 17.63 -26.35
C ARG A 154 26.82 18.99 -26.83
N GLU A 155 25.89 19.93 -26.99
CA GLU A 155 26.19 21.31 -27.38
C GLU A 155 27.01 22.04 -26.31
N ASP A 156 26.70 21.88 -25.01
CA ASP A 156 27.51 22.42 -23.90
C ASP A 156 28.95 21.88 -23.94
N TYR A 157 29.14 20.58 -24.21
CA TYR A 157 30.48 20.00 -24.39
C TYR A 157 31.22 20.55 -25.62
N GLN A 158 30.53 20.74 -26.74
CA GLN A 158 31.12 21.31 -27.96
C GLN A 158 31.52 22.78 -27.74
N LEU A 159 30.63 23.59 -27.19
CA LEU A 159 30.89 25.00 -26.86
C LEU A 159 32.07 25.13 -25.89
N ARG A 160 32.18 24.26 -24.87
CA ARG A 160 33.36 24.25 -23.98
C ARG A 160 34.67 23.95 -24.70
N ARG A 161 34.65 23.08 -25.71
CA ARG A 161 35.85 22.80 -26.51
C ARG A 161 36.20 23.99 -27.39
N GLU A 162 35.20 24.63 -27.99
CA GLU A 162 35.39 25.83 -28.81
C GLU A 162 35.92 27.02 -27.98
N ILE A 163 35.38 27.24 -26.78
CA ILE A 163 35.87 28.27 -25.85
C ILE A 163 37.36 28.09 -25.53
N ARG A 164 37.83 26.85 -25.33
CA ARG A 164 39.25 26.57 -25.06
C ARG A 164 40.16 26.82 -26.27
N LYS A 165 39.60 26.75 -27.49
CA LYS A 165 40.34 26.97 -28.75
C LYS A 165 40.23 28.40 -29.25
N ALA A 166 39.33 29.22 -28.69
CA ALA A 166 39.12 30.59 -29.11
C ALA A 166 40.27 31.48 -28.61
N GLU A 167 41.04 32.04 -29.55
CA GLU A 167 42.11 33.00 -29.26
C GLU A 167 41.58 34.43 -29.16
N ASP A 168 40.52 34.77 -29.91
CA ASP A 168 39.84 36.07 -29.84
C ASP A 168 38.91 36.17 -28.62
N GLU A 169 39.12 37.21 -27.82
CA GLU A 169 38.33 37.49 -26.61
C GLU A 169 36.86 37.78 -26.93
N ASN A 170 36.57 38.44 -28.06
CA ASN A 170 35.20 38.74 -28.47
C ASN A 170 34.45 37.48 -28.93
N ALA A 171 35.11 36.61 -29.70
CA ALA A 171 34.58 35.30 -30.04
C ALA A 171 34.34 34.43 -28.81
N ARG A 172 35.26 34.46 -27.83
CA ARG A 172 35.12 33.72 -26.57
C ARG A 172 33.92 34.17 -25.76
N LYS A 173 33.69 35.48 -25.59
CA LYS A 173 32.51 36.02 -24.88
C LYS A 173 31.19 35.56 -25.52
N LYS A 174 31.10 35.58 -26.86
CA LYS A 174 29.90 35.09 -27.58
C LYS A 174 29.64 33.59 -27.34
N LEU A 175 30.69 32.78 -27.24
CA LEU A 175 30.56 31.35 -26.94
C LEU A 175 30.17 31.11 -25.48
N GLU A 176 30.70 31.91 -24.55
CA GLU A 176 30.31 31.89 -23.13
C GLU A 176 28.84 32.28 -22.93
N ASP A 177 28.34 33.27 -23.68
CA ASP A 177 26.92 33.64 -23.68
C ASP A 177 26.02 32.50 -24.18
N LYS A 178 26.42 31.80 -25.26
CA LYS A 178 25.70 30.61 -25.75
C LYS A 178 25.72 29.49 -24.72
N LEU A 179 26.86 29.26 -24.08
CA LEU A 179 27.00 28.27 -23.02
C LEU A 179 26.06 28.57 -21.84
N SER A 180 25.97 29.84 -21.44
CA SER A 180 25.04 30.30 -20.40
C SER A 180 23.57 30.02 -20.78
N LYS A 181 23.16 30.41 -22.00
CA LYS A 181 21.81 30.14 -22.53
C LYS A 181 21.47 28.65 -22.59
N ASN A 182 22.44 27.80 -22.93
CA ASN A 182 22.26 26.35 -22.98
C ASN A 182 22.12 25.75 -21.57
N ARG A 183 22.87 26.24 -20.59
CA ARG A 183 22.71 25.86 -19.18
C ARG A 183 21.34 26.27 -18.63
N ASP A 184 20.87 27.46 -18.95
CA ASP A 184 19.53 27.90 -18.55
C ASP A 184 18.44 27.05 -19.21
N SER A 185 18.63 26.69 -20.48
CA SER A 185 17.74 25.76 -21.18
C SER A 185 17.72 24.38 -20.53
N LEU A 186 18.88 23.86 -20.14
CA LEU A 186 18.99 22.59 -19.40
C LEU A 186 18.21 22.63 -18.07
N LYS A 187 18.38 23.70 -17.28
CA LYS A 187 17.62 23.90 -16.03
C LYS A 187 16.11 23.96 -16.27
N ARG A 188 15.67 24.63 -17.34
CA ARG A 188 14.25 24.67 -17.71
C ARG A 188 13.73 23.29 -18.07
N TYR A 189 14.46 22.52 -18.86
CA TYR A 189 14.04 21.17 -19.25
C TYR A 189 14.11 20.16 -18.10
N SER A 190 15.06 20.29 -17.18
CA SER A 190 15.08 19.47 -15.96
C SER A 190 13.88 19.77 -15.08
N LYS A 191 13.52 21.05 -14.92
CA LYS A 191 12.31 21.45 -14.18
C LYS A 191 11.03 20.92 -14.85
N LYS A 192 10.90 21.06 -16.17
CA LYS A 192 9.76 20.49 -16.91
C LYS A 192 9.63 18.98 -16.72
N TYR A 193 10.76 18.26 -16.68
CA TYR A 193 10.78 16.83 -16.44
C TYR A 193 10.28 16.47 -15.04
N THR A 194 10.74 17.17 -14.00
CA THR A 194 10.28 16.95 -12.62
C THR A 194 8.82 17.34 -12.44
N ASP A 195 8.40 18.46 -13.02
CA ASP A 195 7.01 18.94 -12.93
C ASP A 195 6.05 17.96 -13.61
N LEU A 196 6.44 17.42 -14.78
CA LEU A 196 5.67 16.40 -15.48
C LEU A 196 5.52 15.14 -14.61
N LEU A 197 6.62 14.61 -14.06
CA LEU A 197 6.53 13.45 -13.16
C LEU A 197 5.67 13.70 -11.92
N ASN A 198 5.80 14.88 -11.31
CA ASN A 198 5.02 15.24 -10.13
C ASN A 198 3.52 15.38 -10.45
N SER A 199 3.16 15.97 -11.59
CA SER A 199 1.77 16.07 -12.03
C SER A 199 1.14 14.69 -12.28
N TYR A 200 1.84 13.81 -12.98
CA TYR A 200 1.39 12.43 -13.20
C TYR A 200 1.32 11.62 -11.90
N LYS A 201 2.26 11.83 -10.97
CA LYS A 201 2.21 11.21 -9.64
C LYS A 201 0.95 11.65 -8.90
N ALA A 202 0.66 12.95 -8.85
CA ALA A 202 -0.50 13.51 -8.17
C ALA A 202 -1.82 13.02 -8.80
N GLU A 203 -1.88 12.93 -10.13
CA GLU A 203 -3.05 12.39 -10.83
C GLU A 203 -3.27 10.91 -10.50
N ARG A 204 -2.21 10.11 -10.54
CA ARG A 204 -2.30 8.67 -10.23
C ARG A 204 -2.60 8.41 -8.76
N THR A 205 -2.07 9.19 -7.82
CA THR A 205 -2.43 9.06 -6.40
C THR A 205 -3.90 9.40 -6.20
N SER A 206 -4.39 10.48 -6.81
CA SER A 206 -5.82 10.83 -6.76
C SER A 206 -6.71 9.72 -7.33
N GLN A 207 -6.39 9.21 -8.52
CA GLN A 207 -7.13 8.09 -9.12
C GLN A 207 -7.09 6.83 -8.25
N ARG A 208 -5.96 6.54 -7.59
CA ARG A 208 -5.83 5.37 -6.70
C ARG A 208 -6.65 5.54 -5.42
N VAL A 209 -6.66 6.73 -4.82
CA VAL A 209 -7.48 7.05 -3.63
C VAL A 209 -8.95 6.96 -3.97
N GLU A 210 -9.37 7.53 -5.11
CA GLU A 210 -10.76 7.45 -5.57
C GLU A 210 -11.20 5.99 -5.78
N LYS A 211 -10.41 5.20 -6.52
CA LYS A 211 -10.69 3.78 -6.75
C LYS A 211 -10.72 2.95 -5.46
N SER A 212 -9.79 3.22 -4.53
CA SER A 212 -9.77 2.60 -3.19
C SER A 212 -11.04 2.94 -2.40
N SER A 213 -11.48 4.20 -2.44
CA SER A 213 -12.70 4.67 -1.79
C SER A 213 -13.94 4.02 -2.38
N LEU A 214 -14.05 3.95 -3.71
CA LEU A 214 -15.16 3.28 -4.42
C LEU A 214 -15.23 1.79 -4.07
N ALA A 215 -14.12 1.07 -4.11
CA ALA A 215 -14.06 -0.33 -3.74
C ALA A 215 -14.47 -0.54 -2.27
N THR A 216 -13.96 0.30 -1.37
CA THR A 216 -14.33 0.27 0.06
C THR A 216 -15.83 0.50 0.24
N ASN A 217 -16.40 1.50 -0.44
CA ASN A 217 -17.83 1.80 -0.35
C ASN A 217 -18.70 0.66 -0.90
N ALA A 218 -18.28 0.00 -1.99
CA ALA A 218 -18.96 -1.18 -2.52
C ALA A 218 -18.96 -2.35 -1.52
N ILE A 219 -17.83 -2.58 -0.85
CA ILE A 219 -17.72 -3.61 0.21
C ILE A 219 -18.66 -3.28 1.38
N PHE A 220 -18.67 -2.03 1.86
CA PHE A 220 -19.54 -1.61 2.95
C PHE A 220 -21.03 -1.63 2.57
N SER A 221 -21.38 -1.28 1.33
CA SER A 221 -22.75 -1.43 0.81
C SER A 221 -23.17 -2.89 0.82
N THR A 222 -22.32 -3.77 0.29
CA THR A 222 -22.57 -5.21 0.26
C THR A 222 -22.76 -5.79 1.66
N LEU A 223 -21.95 -5.36 2.63
CA LEU A 223 -22.08 -5.80 4.01
C LEU A 223 -23.31 -5.22 4.71
N CYS A 224 -23.78 -4.03 4.30
CA CYS A 224 -25.03 -3.47 4.77
C CYS A 224 -26.22 -4.30 4.28
N ASP A 225 -26.23 -4.61 2.98
CA ASP A 225 -27.33 -5.30 2.31
C ASP A 225 -27.42 -6.78 2.71
N TYR A 226 -26.27 -7.45 2.83
CA TYR A 226 -26.19 -8.89 3.03
C TYR A 226 -25.64 -9.29 4.40
N GLY A 227 -25.17 -8.37 5.24
CA GLY A 227 -24.58 -8.69 6.55
C GLY A 227 -25.52 -9.47 7.49
N GLN A 228 -26.83 -9.29 7.32
CA GLN A 228 -27.87 -10.06 8.02
C GLN A 228 -27.86 -11.56 7.67
N SER A 229 -27.32 -11.95 6.51
CA SER A 229 -27.25 -13.34 6.06
C SER A 229 -26.22 -14.17 6.84
N LEU A 230 -25.34 -13.52 7.61
CA LEU A 230 -24.32 -14.13 8.47
C LEU A 230 -24.94 -14.75 9.73
N ARG A 231 -25.81 -15.75 9.54
CA ARG A 231 -26.66 -16.34 10.58
C ARG A 231 -25.85 -17.11 11.61
N ALA A 232 -24.77 -17.78 11.22
CA ALA A 232 -23.94 -18.59 12.11
C ALA A 232 -23.07 -17.75 13.07
N LEU A 233 -22.87 -16.47 12.79
CA LEU A 233 -22.14 -15.55 13.66
C LEU A 233 -22.91 -15.29 14.97
N LYS A 234 -22.27 -15.35 16.13
CA LYS A 234 -22.97 -15.06 17.40
C LYS A 234 -23.18 -13.56 17.60
N LYS A 235 -24.11 -13.18 18.50
CA LYS A 235 -24.44 -11.77 18.77
C LYS A 235 -23.26 -10.95 19.29
N ASN A 236 -22.35 -11.57 20.04
CA ASN A 236 -21.17 -10.93 20.63
C ASN A 236 -19.95 -10.93 19.70
N GLU A 237 -19.94 -11.78 18.67
CA GLU A 237 -18.84 -11.90 17.71
C GLU A 237 -18.84 -10.73 16.71
N LYS A 238 -17.68 -10.48 16.12
CA LYS A 238 -17.41 -9.34 15.24
C LYS A 238 -17.21 -9.79 13.79
N VAL A 239 -17.32 -8.84 12.88
CA VAL A 239 -16.85 -9.00 11.50
C VAL A 239 -15.71 -8.02 11.29
N THR A 240 -14.56 -8.57 10.92
CA THR A 240 -13.34 -7.83 10.64
C THR A 240 -13.06 -7.87 9.15
N LEU A 241 -12.86 -6.71 8.54
CA LEU A 241 -12.39 -6.57 7.17
C LEU A 241 -10.95 -6.11 7.20
N MET A 242 -10.09 -6.80 6.48
CA MET A 242 -8.70 -6.41 6.24
C MET A 242 -8.54 -6.18 4.75
N ILE A 243 -8.51 -4.91 4.33
CA ILE A 243 -8.35 -4.50 2.95
C ILE A 243 -6.86 -4.24 2.69
N LYS A 244 -6.23 -5.14 1.93
CA LYS A 244 -4.83 -5.06 1.52
C LYS A 244 -4.71 -4.43 0.14
N GLY A 245 -3.68 -3.60 -0.04
CA GLY A 245 -3.47 -2.84 -1.27
C GLY A 245 -4.47 -1.69 -1.45
N GLY A 246 -5.21 -1.34 -0.39
CA GLY A 246 -5.95 -0.10 -0.31
C GLY A 246 -5.00 1.09 -0.14
N VAL A 247 -5.55 2.28 -0.32
CA VAL A 247 -4.83 3.53 -0.19
C VAL A 247 -5.53 4.37 0.89
N GLY A 248 -4.75 4.92 1.82
CA GLY A 248 -5.24 5.87 2.82
C GLY A 248 -5.67 7.21 2.21
N GLU A 249 -6.17 8.12 3.03
CA GLU A 249 -6.56 9.47 2.60
C GLU A 249 -5.36 10.31 2.12
N ASP A 250 -4.18 9.97 2.61
CA ASP A 250 -2.87 10.53 2.28
C ASP A 250 -2.28 9.99 0.96
N GLY A 251 -2.88 8.95 0.37
CA GLY A 251 -2.36 8.32 -0.84
C GLY A 251 -1.29 7.27 -0.57
N GLU A 252 -0.96 6.98 0.70
CA GLU A 252 -0.04 5.91 1.06
C GLU A 252 -0.73 4.56 1.01
N LYS A 253 0.03 3.53 0.60
CA LYS A 253 -0.46 2.16 0.65
C LYS A 253 -0.54 1.75 2.09
N ALA A 254 -1.75 1.42 2.53
CA ALA A 254 -1.97 0.99 3.90
C ALA A 254 -2.98 -0.14 3.93
N THR A 255 -2.76 -1.08 4.83
CA THR A 255 -3.75 -2.12 5.10
C THR A 255 -4.82 -1.52 6.00
N GLN A 256 -6.03 -1.39 5.47
CA GLN A 256 -7.16 -0.84 6.20
C GLN A 256 -7.88 -1.95 6.95
N LEU A 257 -7.96 -1.85 8.27
CA LEU A 257 -8.67 -2.80 9.13
C LEU A 257 -9.95 -2.16 9.66
N PHE A 258 -11.10 -2.79 9.42
CA PHE A 258 -12.40 -2.34 9.93
C PHE A 258 -13.04 -3.43 10.78
N ILE A 259 -13.41 -3.12 12.01
CA ILE A 259 -14.03 -4.07 12.95
C ILE A 259 -15.45 -3.60 13.25
N MET A 260 -16.42 -4.48 13.00
CA MET A 260 -17.85 -4.22 13.16
C MET A 260 -18.52 -5.22 14.07
N ASN A 261 -19.50 -4.75 14.84
CA ASN A 261 -20.37 -5.62 15.62
C ASN A 261 -21.43 -6.28 14.72
N LYS A 262 -21.83 -7.52 15.03
CA LYS A 262 -22.97 -8.16 14.36
C LYS A 262 -24.25 -7.32 14.44
N SER A 263 -24.49 -6.63 15.56
CA SER A 263 -25.65 -5.74 15.71
C SER A 263 -25.65 -4.59 14.70
N SER A 264 -24.49 -4.03 14.38
CA SER A 264 -24.36 -2.95 13.39
C SER A 264 -24.69 -3.42 11.98
N LEU A 265 -24.32 -4.67 11.65
CA LEU A 265 -24.68 -5.29 10.37
C LEU A 265 -26.18 -5.60 10.28
N ASN A 266 -26.76 -6.06 11.39
CA ASN A 266 -28.18 -6.40 11.42
C ASN A 266 -29.10 -5.18 11.27
N ASN A 267 -28.68 -4.03 11.81
CA ASN A 267 -29.44 -2.78 11.80
C ASN A 267 -28.89 -1.79 10.77
N CYS A 268 -28.20 -2.27 9.73
CA CYS A 268 -27.61 -1.39 8.75
C CYS A 268 -28.67 -0.84 7.81
N ASN A 269 -28.89 0.48 7.88
CA ASN A 269 -29.76 1.21 6.96
C ASN A 269 -28.97 2.18 6.06
N ASP A 270 -27.67 2.35 6.33
CA ASP A 270 -26.79 3.29 5.66
C ASP A 270 -25.33 2.79 5.78
N SER A 271 -24.71 2.49 4.63
CA SER A 271 -23.36 1.96 4.54
C SER A 271 -22.29 2.95 5.02
N VAL A 272 -22.54 4.26 4.90
CA VAL A 272 -21.63 5.32 5.38
C VAL A 272 -21.61 5.34 6.90
N LYS A 273 -22.78 5.21 7.54
CA LYS A 273 -22.87 5.10 9.01
C LYS A 273 -22.22 3.83 9.51
N LEU A 274 -22.37 2.71 8.80
CA LEU A 274 -21.71 1.46 9.15
C LEU A 274 -20.18 1.61 9.16
N ARG A 275 -19.63 2.25 8.11
CA ARG A 275 -18.19 2.55 8.03
C ARG A 275 -17.72 3.45 9.17
N LYS A 276 -18.44 4.55 9.45
CA LYS A 276 -18.09 5.49 10.54
C LYS A 276 -18.17 4.87 11.94
N ASN A 277 -19.12 3.97 12.15
CA ASN A 277 -19.31 3.29 13.44
C ASN A 277 -18.39 2.07 13.62
N SER A 278 -17.59 1.73 12.61
CA SER A 278 -16.60 0.67 12.70
C SER A 278 -15.33 1.17 13.39
N ILE A 279 -14.67 0.29 14.13
CA ILE A 279 -13.33 0.58 14.66
C ILE A 279 -12.37 0.44 13.48
N HIS A 280 -11.64 1.50 13.17
CA HIS A 280 -10.80 1.60 11.99
C HIS A 280 -9.32 1.74 12.36
N TYR A 281 -8.45 0.97 11.70
CA TYR A 281 -7.00 1.10 11.79
C TYR A 281 -6.39 1.16 10.38
N SER A 282 -5.34 1.96 10.25
CA SER A 282 -4.46 2.00 9.08
C SER A 282 -3.12 1.40 9.50
N LEU A 283 -2.72 0.29 8.87
CA LEU A 283 -1.50 -0.47 9.16
C LEU A 283 -0.49 -0.36 8.03
#